data_AF-U2Q786-F1
#
_entry.id   AF-U2Q786-F1
#
_cell.length_a   1.000
_cell.length_b   1.000
_cell.length_c   1.000
_cell.angle_alpha   90.00
_cell.angle_beta   90.00
_cell.angle_gamma   90.00
#
_symmetry.space_group_name_H-M   'P 1'
#
loop_
_entity.id
_entity.type
_entity.pdbx_description
1 polymer ?
#
loop_
_entity_poly.entity_id
_entity_poly.type
_entity_poly.pdbx_seq_one_letter_code
_entity_poly.pdbx_strand_id
1 'polypeptide(L)' 'GWWYVEGGKINFEHTGLVANEYGWWYVEGGKINFNATGLVANEYGWWYVQNGTIDFGYTGLAANEYGWWYVE' A
#
# COMPACT_ATOMS: atom_id res chain seq x y z
N GLY A 1 -14.18 -8.54 3.49
CA GLY A 1 -13.14 -7.68 2.89
C GLY A 1 -13.18 -6.34 3.60
N TRP A 2 -12.12 -5.56 3.50
CA TRP A 2 -12.02 -4.25 4.14
C TRP A 2 -12.12 -3.16 3.08
N TRP A 3 -12.82 -2.07 3.40
CA TRP A 3 -13.15 -1.00 2.46
C TRP A 3 -12.72 0.35 3.01
N TYR A 4 -12.24 1.23 2.13
CA TYR A 4 -11.93 2.61 2.45
C TYR A 4 -13.22 3.42 2.50
N VAL A 5 -13.46 4.08 3.65
CA VAL A 5 -14.65 4.88 3.92
C VAL A 5 -14.24 6.32 4.12
N GLU A 6 -14.87 7.21 3.35
CA GLU A 6 -14.60 8.65 3.37
C GLU A 6 -15.93 9.40 3.35
N GLY A 7 -16.12 10.33 4.29
CA GLY A 7 -17.38 11.06 4.42
C GLY A 7 -18.60 10.17 4.68
N GLY A 8 -18.43 9.06 5.41
CA GLY A 8 -19.52 8.15 5.78
C GLY A 8 -19.99 7.19 4.68
N LYS A 9 -19.29 7.12 3.54
CA LYS A 9 -19.59 6.19 2.44
C LYS A 9 -18.32 5.52 1.94
N ILE A 10 -18.47 4.35 1.30
CA ILE A 10 -17.34 3.68 0.63
C ILE A 10 -16.88 4.56 -0.53
N ASN A 11 -15.58 4.85 -0.61
CA ASN A 11 -14.99 5.52 -1.75
C ASN A 11 -14.33 4.48 -2.67
N PHE A 12 -15.06 4.07 -3.71
CA PHE A 12 -14.62 3.09 -4.71
C PHE A 12 -13.55 3.62 -5.68
N GLU A 13 -13.30 4.94 -5.68
CA GLU A 13 -12.31 5.57 -6.56
C GLU A 13 -10.93 5.68 -5.90
N HIS A 14 -10.81 5.35 -4.61
CA HIS A 14 -9.55 5.47 -3.88
C HIS A 14 -8.61 4.30 -4.20
N THR A 15 -7.39 4.63 -4.61
CA THR A 15 -6.27 3.71 -4.75
C THR A 15 -5.03 4.35 -4.13
N GLY A 16 -4.40 3.67 -3.19
CA GLY A 16 -3.26 4.20 -2.44
C GLY A 16 -3.06 3.52 -1.09
N LEU A 17 -1.99 3.92 -0.40
CA LEU A 17 -1.71 3.48 0.97
C LEU A 17 -2.53 4.28 1.98
N VAL A 18 -3.22 3.58 2.88
CA VAL A 18 -4.03 4.17 3.94
C VAL A 18 -3.65 3.59 5.28
N ALA A 19 -3.46 4.45 6.29
CA ALA A 19 -3.17 4.02 7.66
C ALA A 19 -4.45 3.84 8.50
N ASN A 20 -4.43 2.84 9.38
CA ASN A 20 -5.36 2.71 10.51
C ASN A 20 -4.60 2.25 11.76
N GLU A 21 -5.33 1.91 12.83
CA GLU A 21 -4.72 1.45 14.11
C GLU A 21 -3.90 0.15 13.98
N TYR A 22 -4.08 -0.60 12.89
CA TYR A 22 -3.38 -1.86 12.62
C TYR A 22 -2.19 -1.71 11.66
N GLY A 23 -1.92 -0.49 11.17
CA GLY A 23 -0.82 -0.22 10.23
C GLY A 23 -1.30 0.36 8.90
N TRP A 24 -0.46 0.19 7.88
CA TRP A 24 -0.68 0.73 6.54
C TRP A 24 -1.16 -0.34 5.58
N TRP A 25 -2.20 -0.04 4.82
CA TRP A 25 -2.84 -0.97 3.90
C TRP A 25 -2.91 -0.40 2.49
N TYR A 26 -2.59 -1.22 1.50
CA TYR A 26 -2.80 -0.86 0.11
C TYR A 26 -4.26 -1.08 -0.28
N VAL A 27 -4.94 0.02 -0.60
CA VAL A 27 -6.31 0.05 -1.11
C VAL A 27 -6.25 0.18 -2.63
N GLU A 28 -7.05 -0.60 -3.33
CA GLU A 28 -7.22 -0.53 -4.78
C GLU A 28 -8.72 -0.58 -5.11
N GLY A 29 -9.22 0.44 -5.80
CA GLY A 29 -10.65 0.55 -6.12
C GLY A 29 -11.54 0.54 -4.87
N GLY A 30 -11.10 1.21 -3.80
CA GLY A 30 -11.81 1.33 -2.53
C GLY A 30 -11.76 0.11 -1.61
N LYS A 31 -11.09 -0.98 -1.99
CA LYS A 31 -10.96 -2.19 -1.18
C LYS A 31 -9.49 -2.49 -0.86
N ILE A 32 -9.21 -3.01 0.33
CA ILE A 32 -7.85 -3.53 0.62
C ILE A 32 -7.52 -4.66 -0.36
N ASN A 33 -6.40 -4.52 -1.07
CA ASN A 33 -5.86 -5.55 -1.94
C ASN A 33 -4.75 -6.33 -1.20
N PHE A 34 -5.14 -7.45 -0.58
CA PHE A 34 -4.23 -8.36 0.10
C PHE A 34 -3.25 -9.10 -0.81
N ASN A 35 -3.40 -9.02 -2.13
CA ASN A 35 -2.47 -9.61 -3.09
C ASN A 35 -1.40 -8.61 -3.55
N ALA A 36 -1.48 -7.35 -3.15
CA ALA A 36 -0.48 -6.36 -3.53
C ALA A 36 0.87 -6.69 -2.89
N THR A 37 1.89 -6.81 -3.73
CA THR A 37 3.29 -7.02 -3.35
C THR A 37 4.18 -6.23 -4.30
N GLY A 38 5.09 -5.44 -3.75
CA GLY A 38 5.99 -4.57 -4.52
C GLY A 38 6.11 -3.18 -3.92
N LEU A 39 6.78 -2.29 -4.64
CA LEU A 39 6.94 -0.90 -4.22
C LEU A 39 5.67 -0.10 -4.53
N VAL A 40 5.17 0.60 -3.52
CA VAL A 40 4.01 1.49 -3.64
C VAL A 40 4.37 2.87 -3.11
N ALA A 41 4.00 3.91 -3.84
CA ALA A 41 4.24 5.29 -3.45
C ALA A 41 3.09 5.89 -2.63
N ASN A 42 3.42 6.75 -1.67
CA ASN A 42 2.51 7.72 -1.04
C ASN A 42 3.22 9.09 -0.89
N GLU A 43 2.61 10.04 -0.18
CA GLU A 43 3.22 11.37 0.03
C GLU A 43 4.57 11.36 0.78
N TYR A 44 4.92 10.25 1.44
CA TYR A 44 6.18 10.08 2.18
C TYR A 44 7.26 9.35 1.38
N GLY A 45 6.96 8.87 0.17
CA GLY A 45 7.90 8.16 -0.68
C GLY A 45 7.44 6.75 -1.05
N TRP A 46 8.40 5.89 -1.38
CA TRP A 46 8.16 4.50 -1.78
C TRP A 46 8.30 3.54 -0.60
N TRP A 47 7.36 2.62 -0.48
CA TRP A 47 7.31 1.62 0.57
C TRP A 47 7.23 0.24 -0.03
N TYR A 48 7.93 -0.72 0.57
CA TYR A 48 7.74 -2.12 0.20
C TYR A 48 6.47 -2.65 0.86
N VAL A 49 5.51 -3.04 0.03
CA VAL A 49 4.27 -3.67 0.43
C VAL A 49 4.39 -5.17 0.20
N GLN A 50 3.96 -5.96 1.18
CA GLN A 50 3.81 -7.41 1.07
C GLN A 50 2.46 -7.81 1.64
N ASN A 51 1.71 -8.65 0.90
CA ASN A 51 0.38 -9.10 1.29
C ASN A 51 -0.60 -7.95 1.62
N GLY A 52 -0.48 -6.83 0.90
CA GLY A 52 -1.34 -5.66 1.06
C GLY A 52 -1.02 -4.74 2.23
N THR A 53 0.04 -5.00 3.01
CA THR A 53 0.51 -4.10 4.09
C THR A 53 1.97 -3.68 3.85
N ILE A 54 2.37 -2.53 4.40
CA ILE A 54 3.80 -2.18 4.44
C ILE A 54 4.53 -3.22 5.30
N ASP A 55 5.64 -3.74 4.77
CA ASP A 55 6.58 -4.59 5.50
C ASP A 55 7.78 -3.75 5.95
N PHE A 56 7.72 -3.28 7.20
CA PHE A 56 8.80 -2.50 7.82
C PHE A 56 10.06 -3.32 8.12
N GLY A 57 10.02 -4.65 7.94
CA GLY A 57 11.17 -5.53 8.11
C GLY A 57 11.84 -5.93 6.80
N TYR A 58 11.32 -5.47 5.65
CA TYR A 58 11.88 -5.81 4.35
C TYR A 58 13.20 -5.07 4.13
N THR A 59 14.28 -5.84 3.98
CA THR A 59 15.57 -5.34 3.51
C THR A 59 15.97 -6.08 2.25
N GLY A 60 16.10 -5.37 1.13
CA GLY A 60 16.43 -6.02 -0.14
C GLY A 60 16.14 -5.19 -1.38
N LEU A 61 16.32 -5.83 -2.53
CA LEU A 61 16.08 -5.22 -3.83
C LEU A 61 14.63 -5.44 -4.28
N ALA A 62 13.93 -4.35 -4.55
CA ALA A 62 12.59 -4.36 -5.13
C ALA A 62 12.54 -3.47 -6.38
N ALA A 63 11.69 -3.82 -7.35
CA ALA A 63 11.53 -3.09 -8.60
C ALA A 63 10.18 -2.39 -8.68
N ASN A 64 10.16 -1.24 -9.37
CA ASN A 64 8.95 -0.56 -9.86
C ASN A 64 9.16 -0.14 -11.33
N GLU A 65 8.23 0.63 -11.89
CA GLU A 65 8.29 1.14 -13.25
C GLU A 65 9.50 2.04 -13.55
N TYR A 66 10.19 2.52 -12.52
CA TYR A 66 11.38 3.38 -12.62
C TYR A 66 12.71 2.62 -12.45
N GLY A 67 12.68 1.32 -12.13
CA GLY A 67 13.86 0.49 -12.00
C GLY A 67 13.95 -0.24 -10.66
N TRP A 68 15.18 -0.59 -10.26
CA TRP A 68 15.49 -1.31 -9.03
C TRP A 68 15.88 -0.37 -7.91
N TRP A 69 15.39 -0.67 -6.71
CA TRP A 69 15.62 0.10 -5.49
C TRP A 69 16.10 -0.85 -4.39
N TYR A 70 17.04 -0.38 -3.57
CA TYR A 70 17.38 -1.03 -2.32
C TYR A 70 16.53 -0.40 -1.21
N VAL A 71 15.77 -1.24 -0.51
CA VAL A 71 14.91 -0.87 0.62
C VAL A 71 15.57 -1.34 1.89
N GLU A 72 15.63 -0.47 2.90
CA GLU A 72 16.18 -0.68 4.25
C GLU A 72 15.45 0.18 5.27
#